data_AF-A0A1M5UCD5-F1
#
_entry.id   AF-A0A1M5UCD5-F1
#
_cell.length_a   1.000
_cell.length_b   1.000
_cell.length_c   1.000
_cell.angle_alpha   90.00
_cell.angle_beta   90.00
_cell.angle_gamma   90.00
#
_symmetry.space_group_name_H-M   'P 1'
#
loop_
_entity.id
_entity.type
_entity.pdbx_description
1 polymer ?
#
loop_
_entity_poly.entity_id
_entity_poly.type
_entity_poly.pdbx_seq_one_letter_code
_entity_poly.pdbx_strand_id
1 'polypeptide(L)'
;MTDTKNTFQPFNSIGLCFSGGGYRATFFALGIVSYLDNVSYNGKSLLSSVKALSSVSGGTLLAIAYAKAVQAKDYDFKTFFKTFYQAFTPENDKLLETAIAKLEDDEVWKAHPYKKRSLINAFALTYAEMPVFSGNFQHFETKLIKQLEQVCFNATDFSFGLTYRFQNRGYFGNNPLYRNYQKEVNALRNDVKLGDVIASSSCFPVGFEPLVFPDDYFENHNSSEYKNLKGLDRFIDGVGIMDGGIADNQGIGSMMLINERMDNGLDLIMVNDVGSYKMQPWQQDTSTIGKSSTVKLIINKILQYFTIKPLYIIILVVGLLLVLLNSMNIFGPTAYTGLYIVGSIILGFGLLLTVFGLVASIIKTNILGRLKRIFKKNVPEPLLDDILTFQKLDISLVQRMLTDRLTSAMTMINDVFLKQMRRLNYDLFYSKSLLKNRRITATVYKLNGQETPYNKGKGYNKDIKPHPSKSLQSVGLTASETPTTLWWDKTDIAKNRMETLIACGQFTACYELMDYILELKKDENSGITDYTELDTLYNALEKDWKAFNKSPLWLVDKLK
;
A
#
# COMPACT_ATOMS: atom_id res chain seq x y z
N MET A 1 50.50 -18.28 4.68
CA MET A 1 49.14 -18.81 4.47
C MET A 1 48.67 -18.23 3.15
N THR A 2 48.45 -19.11 2.17
CA THR A 2 48.05 -18.76 0.80
C THR A 2 46.69 -18.09 0.82
N ASP A 3 46.69 -16.80 0.48
CA ASP A 3 45.51 -15.98 0.25
C ASP A 3 44.80 -16.51 -0.99
N THR A 4 43.91 -17.50 -0.81
CA THR A 4 42.97 -17.90 -1.85
C THR A 4 42.04 -16.72 -2.05
N LYS A 5 42.36 -15.83 -3.00
CA LYS A 5 41.41 -14.85 -3.53
C LYS A 5 40.14 -15.63 -3.88
N ASN A 6 39.12 -15.51 -3.05
CA ASN A 6 37.81 -16.09 -3.32
C ASN A 6 37.34 -15.49 -4.65
N THR A 7 37.32 -16.30 -5.71
CA THR A 7 36.79 -15.89 -7.01
C THR A 7 35.33 -15.49 -6.83
N PHE A 8 35.01 -14.24 -7.18
CA PHE A 8 33.64 -13.74 -7.10
C PHE A 8 32.77 -14.39 -8.18
N GLN A 9 31.57 -14.83 -7.80
CA GLN A 9 30.59 -15.48 -8.68
C GLN A 9 29.25 -14.75 -8.54
N PRO A 10 28.87 -13.87 -9.49
CA PRO A 10 27.86 -12.84 -9.27
C PRO A 10 26.40 -13.32 -9.16
N PHE A 11 26.10 -14.56 -9.58
CA PHE A 11 24.71 -15.04 -9.71
C PHE A 11 24.42 -16.33 -8.93
N ASN A 12 25.28 -16.72 -7.98
CA ASN A 12 25.06 -17.94 -7.18
C ASN A 12 23.97 -17.76 -6.11
N SER A 13 23.88 -16.57 -5.53
CA SER A 13 22.85 -16.22 -4.54
C SER A 13 22.26 -14.84 -4.84
N ILE A 14 20.97 -14.83 -5.20
CA ILE A 14 20.28 -13.60 -5.61
C ILE A 14 19.22 -13.23 -4.56
N GLY A 15 19.20 -11.96 -4.16
CA GLY A 15 18.11 -11.36 -3.40
C GLY A 15 17.31 -10.42 -4.26
N LEU A 16 15.97 -10.58 -4.27
CA LEU A 16 15.08 -9.66 -4.97
C LEU A 16 14.34 -8.77 -3.98
N CYS A 17 14.35 -7.46 -4.27
CA CYS A 17 13.48 -6.51 -3.58
C CYS A 17 12.32 -6.12 -4.50
N PHE A 18 11.09 -6.20 -4.04
CA PHE A 18 9.90 -5.75 -4.78
C PHE A 18 9.26 -4.57 -4.07
N SER A 19 9.32 -3.40 -4.70
CA SER A 19 8.81 -2.17 -4.09
C SER A 19 7.28 -2.15 -3.97
N GLY A 20 6.76 -1.20 -3.21
CA GLY A 20 5.34 -0.86 -3.21
C GLY A 20 4.90 -0.13 -4.50
N GLY A 21 3.59 -0.19 -4.79
CA GLY A 21 3.00 0.43 -5.98
C GLY A 21 1.74 -0.22 -6.54
N GLY A 22 0.99 -1.01 -5.76
CA GLY A 22 -0.21 -1.71 -6.23
C GLY A 22 0.09 -2.67 -7.39
N TYR A 23 -0.86 -2.83 -8.31
CA TYR A 23 -0.71 -3.69 -9.50
C TYR A 23 0.48 -3.29 -10.39
N ARG A 24 0.84 -1.99 -10.43
CA ARG A 24 2.07 -1.56 -11.10
C ARG A 24 3.29 -2.33 -10.57
N ALA A 25 3.42 -2.47 -9.26
CA ALA A 25 4.51 -3.22 -8.65
C ALA A 25 4.38 -4.73 -8.90
N THR A 26 3.17 -5.27 -8.73
CA THR A 26 2.88 -6.70 -8.89
C THR A 26 3.29 -7.21 -10.27
N PHE A 27 2.83 -6.55 -11.34
CA PHE A 27 3.05 -7.04 -12.71
C PHE A 27 4.41 -6.67 -13.27
N PHE A 28 5.01 -5.56 -12.84
CA PHE A 28 6.42 -5.28 -13.15
C PHE A 28 7.32 -6.36 -12.53
N ALA A 29 7.11 -6.70 -11.26
CA ALA A 29 7.87 -7.76 -10.60
C ALA A 29 7.63 -9.14 -11.24
N LEU A 30 6.40 -9.43 -11.72
CA LEU A 30 6.12 -10.68 -12.45
C LEU A 30 6.95 -10.74 -13.74
N GLY A 31 7.10 -9.60 -14.41
CA GLY A 31 8.00 -9.43 -15.54
C GLY A 31 9.45 -9.77 -15.18
N ILE A 32 9.97 -9.22 -14.08
CA ILE A 32 11.34 -9.52 -13.60
C ILE A 32 11.51 -11.02 -13.36
N VAL A 33 10.65 -11.62 -12.54
CA VAL A 33 10.75 -13.04 -12.15
C VAL A 33 10.63 -13.95 -13.38
N SER A 34 9.71 -13.64 -14.31
CA SER A 34 9.57 -14.41 -15.56
C SER A 34 10.78 -14.32 -16.48
N TYR A 35 11.48 -13.18 -16.47
CA TYR A 35 12.70 -13.06 -17.25
C TYR A 35 13.88 -13.79 -16.62
N LEU A 36 14.01 -13.77 -15.29
CA LEU A 36 15.02 -14.54 -14.57
C LEU A 36 14.82 -16.06 -14.74
N ASP A 37 13.59 -16.53 -14.93
CA ASP A 37 13.33 -17.93 -15.30
C ASP A 37 13.77 -18.24 -16.74
N ASN A 38 13.57 -17.30 -17.67
CA ASN A 38 13.87 -17.47 -19.09
C ASN A 38 15.37 -17.52 -19.42
N VAL A 39 16.24 -16.93 -18.60
CA VAL A 39 17.70 -16.89 -18.82
C VAL A 39 18.47 -17.74 -17.82
N SER A 40 19.62 -18.26 -18.23
CA SER A 40 20.41 -19.21 -17.43
C SER A 40 21.85 -18.77 -17.24
N TYR A 41 22.44 -19.17 -16.11
CA TYR A 41 23.84 -19.02 -15.76
C TYR A 41 24.33 -20.33 -15.11
N ASN A 42 25.48 -20.86 -15.51
CA ASN A 42 25.98 -22.16 -15.05
C ASN A 42 24.96 -23.30 -15.24
N GLY A 43 24.27 -23.30 -16.39
CA GLY A 43 23.30 -24.34 -16.75
C GLY A 43 21.99 -24.36 -15.96
N LYS A 44 21.70 -23.34 -15.14
CA LYS A 44 20.44 -23.21 -14.37
C LYS A 44 19.80 -21.86 -14.61
N SER A 45 18.47 -21.76 -14.50
CA SER A 45 17.80 -20.46 -14.60
C SER A 45 18.26 -19.53 -13.48
N LEU A 46 18.41 -18.23 -13.76
CA LEU A 46 18.76 -17.25 -12.72
C LEU A 46 17.74 -17.24 -11.59
N LEU A 47 16.46 -17.50 -11.91
CA LEU A 47 15.41 -17.59 -10.91
C LEU A 47 15.69 -18.67 -9.86
N SER A 48 16.30 -19.81 -10.24
CA SER A 48 16.64 -20.89 -9.30
C SER A 48 17.73 -20.49 -8.28
N SER A 49 18.52 -19.46 -8.60
CA SER A 49 19.53 -18.88 -7.70
C SER A 49 18.95 -17.82 -6.75
N VAL A 50 17.66 -17.49 -6.86
CA VAL A 50 17.02 -16.55 -5.92
C VAL A 50 16.82 -17.23 -4.57
N LYS A 51 17.49 -16.69 -3.55
CA LYS A 51 17.49 -17.19 -2.16
C LYS A 51 16.74 -16.28 -1.20
N ALA A 52 16.63 -15.00 -1.53
CA ALA A 52 16.04 -14.01 -0.65
C ALA A 52 14.97 -13.17 -1.36
N LEU A 53 13.86 -12.92 -0.67
CA LEU A 53 12.85 -11.94 -1.08
C LEU A 53 12.60 -10.92 0.02
N SER A 54 12.54 -9.66 -0.35
CA SER A 54 12.00 -8.57 0.46
C SER A 54 10.94 -7.83 -0.34
N SER A 55 9.75 -7.62 0.21
CA SER A 55 8.66 -6.98 -0.55
C SER A 55 7.86 -6.00 0.27
N VAL A 56 7.14 -5.13 -0.44
CA VAL A 56 6.33 -4.06 0.15
C VAL A 56 5.05 -3.88 -0.68
N SER A 57 3.91 -3.70 -0.03
CA SER A 57 2.63 -3.32 -0.66
C SER A 57 2.30 -4.16 -1.90
N GLY A 58 2.04 -3.54 -3.05
CA GLY A 58 1.81 -4.24 -4.32
C GLY A 58 2.82 -5.36 -4.63
N GLY A 59 4.11 -5.14 -4.37
CA GLY A 59 5.15 -6.16 -4.55
C GLY A 59 4.97 -7.40 -3.68
N THR A 60 4.30 -7.27 -2.52
CA THR A 60 3.99 -8.38 -1.60
C THR A 60 2.98 -9.36 -2.18
N LEU A 61 2.08 -8.91 -3.07
CA LEU A 61 1.13 -9.83 -3.74
C LEU A 61 1.92 -10.88 -4.53
N LEU A 62 2.81 -10.46 -5.42
CA LEU A 62 3.64 -11.41 -6.16
C LEU A 62 4.58 -12.19 -5.23
N ALA A 63 5.22 -11.52 -4.28
CA ALA A 63 6.20 -12.17 -3.40
C ALA A 63 5.60 -13.35 -2.64
N ILE A 64 4.39 -13.18 -2.08
CA ILE A 64 3.69 -14.24 -1.34
C ILE A 64 3.22 -15.35 -2.28
N ALA A 65 2.60 -15.01 -3.42
CA ALA A 65 2.15 -16.03 -4.37
C ALA A 65 3.32 -16.87 -4.91
N TYR A 66 4.43 -16.22 -5.29
CA TYR A 66 5.63 -16.91 -5.74
C TYR A 66 6.25 -17.73 -4.61
N ALA A 67 6.42 -17.15 -3.42
CA ALA A 67 7.01 -17.86 -2.28
C ALA A 67 6.19 -19.08 -1.84
N LYS A 68 4.87 -19.01 -1.93
CA LYS A 68 3.96 -20.14 -1.71
C LYS A 68 4.11 -21.18 -2.81
N ALA A 69 4.06 -20.77 -4.08
CA ALA A 69 4.10 -21.67 -5.21
C ALA A 69 5.38 -22.53 -5.23
N VAL A 70 6.56 -21.93 -4.97
CA VAL A 70 7.84 -22.66 -4.95
C VAL A 70 7.94 -23.73 -3.86
N GLN A 71 7.02 -23.76 -2.89
CA GLN A 71 6.98 -24.83 -1.89
C GLN A 71 6.28 -26.09 -2.42
N ALA A 72 5.48 -26.00 -3.48
CA ALA A 72 4.79 -27.15 -4.05
C ALA A 72 5.79 -28.24 -4.52
N LYS A 73 5.39 -29.52 -4.46
CA LYS A 73 6.27 -30.64 -4.87
C LYS A 73 6.48 -30.68 -6.38
N ASP A 74 5.44 -30.30 -7.10
CA ASP A 74 5.28 -30.25 -8.55
C ASP A 74 5.38 -28.82 -9.09
N TYR A 75 6.11 -27.96 -8.39
CA TYR A 75 6.29 -26.57 -8.78
C TYR A 75 6.88 -26.46 -10.20
N ASP A 76 6.16 -25.76 -11.07
CA ASP A 76 6.60 -25.35 -12.41
C ASP A 76 6.33 -23.85 -12.58
N PHE A 77 7.34 -23.11 -13.03
CA PHE A 77 7.24 -21.65 -13.15
C PHE A 77 6.20 -21.23 -14.17
N LYS A 78 6.08 -21.93 -15.31
CA LYS A 78 5.12 -21.56 -16.37
C LYS A 78 3.68 -21.76 -15.91
N THR A 79 3.42 -22.85 -15.20
CA THR A 79 2.12 -23.13 -14.57
C THR A 79 1.79 -22.05 -13.55
N PHE A 80 2.73 -21.70 -12.67
CA PHE A 80 2.57 -20.58 -11.74
C PHE A 80 2.27 -19.26 -12.45
N PHE A 81 3.04 -18.92 -13.49
CA PHE A 81 2.85 -17.70 -14.27
C PHE A 81 1.44 -17.64 -14.86
N LYS A 82 0.98 -18.72 -15.49
CA LYS A 82 -0.37 -18.79 -16.09
C LYS A 82 -1.46 -18.65 -15.02
N THR A 83 -1.36 -19.37 -13.91
CA THR A 83 -2.33 -19.29 -12.82
C THR A 83 -2.39 -17.88 -12.22
N PHE A 84 -1.23 -17.28 -11.94
CA PHE A 84 -1.16 -15.92 -11.41
C PHE A 84 -1.67 -14.89 -12.42
N TYR A 85 -1.25 -15.00 -13.69
CA TYR A 85 -1.73 -14.14 -14.78
C TYR A 85 -3.26 -14.20 -14.90
N GLN A 86 -3.82 -15.40 -15.00
CA GLN A 86 -5.26 -15.62 -15.12
C GLN A 86 -6.06 -15.08 -13.94
N ALA A 87 -5.53 -15.17 -12.71
CA ALA A 87 -6.22 -14.66 -11.52
C ALA A 87 -6.43 -13.13 -11.56
N PHE A 88 -5.67 -12.41 -12.38
CA PHE A 88 -5.69 -10.95 -12.45
C PHE A 88 -5.96 -10.39 -13.85
N THR A 89 -6.36 -11.23 -14.81
CA THR A 89 -6.88 -10.68 -16.07
C THR A 89 -8.11 -9.82 -15.78
N PRO A 90 -8.38 -8.77 -16.57
CA PRO A 90 -9.50 -7.86 -16.31
C PRO A 90 -10.87 -8.53 -16.10
N GLU A 91 -11.09 -9.68 -16.75
CA GLU A 91 -12.34 -10.44 -16.64
C GLU A 91 -12.45 -11.21 -15.32
N ASN A 92 -11.31 -11.63 -14.78
CA ASN A 92 -11.23 -12.49 -13.58
C ASN A 92 -10.91 -11.71 -12.31
N ASP A 93 -10.35 -10.51 -12.42
CA ASP A 93 -10.01 -9.69 -11.26
C ASP A 93 -11.27 -9.16 -10.57
N LYS A 94 -11.66 -9.86 -9.50
CA LYS A 94 -12.81 -9.54 -8.65
C LYS A 94 -12.39 -9.07 -7.26
N LEU A 95 -11.13 -8.68 -7.06
CA LEU A 95 -10.58 -8.36 -5.74
C LEU A 95 -11.37 -7.23 -5.04
N LEU A 96 -11.48 -6.07 -5.70
CA LEU A 96 -12.17 -4.91 -5.16
C LEU A 96 -13.67 -5.16 -4.97
N GLU A 97 -14.32 -5.75 -5.98
CA GLU A 97 -15.75 -6.09 -5.96
C GLU A 97 -16.07 -7.02 -4.78
N THR A 98 -15.27 -8.07 -4.59
CA THR A 98 -15.45 -9.06 -3.52
C THR A 98 -15.17 -8.45 -2.15
N ALA A 99 -14.14 -7.61 -2.02
CA ALA A 99 -13.85 -6.92 -0.76
C ALA A 99 -14.97 -5.96 -0.36
N ILE A 100 -15.55 -5.20 -1.30
CA ILE A 100 -16.71 -4.33 -1.02
C ILE A 100 -17.93 -5.17 -0.62
N ALA A 101 -18.22 -6.25 -1.36
CA ALA A 101 -19.33 -7.13 -1.03
C ALA A 101 -19.21 -7.72 0.40
N LYS A 102 -18.01 -8.18 0.79
CA LYS A 102 -17.73 -8.64 2.16
C LYS A 102 -17.87 -7.52 3.19
N LEU A 103 -17.48 -6.29 2.85
CA LEU A 103 -17.64 -5.15 3.75
C LEU A 103 -19.11 -4.88 4.05
N GLU A 104 -20.00 -5.09 3.09
CA GLU A 104 -21.45 -4.83 3.20
C GLU A 104 -22.24 -5.99 3.82
N ASP A 105 -21.75 -7.22 3.74
CA ASP A 105 -22.44 -8.43 4.21
C ASP A 105 -22.30 -8.69 5.72
N ASP A 106 -23.41 -8.58 6.46
CA ASP A 106 -23.47 -8.83 7.91
C ASP A 106 -23.14 -10.28 8.30
N GLU A 107 -23.46 -11.26 7.48
CA GLU A 107 -23.18 -12.68 7.78
C GLU A 107 -21.68 -12.96 7.72
N VAL A 108 -20.95 -12.30 6.82
CA VAL A 108 -19.47 -12.37 6.79
C VAL A 108 -18.88 -11.90 8.12
N TRP A 109 -19.37 -10.78 8.69
CA TRP A 109 -18.84 -10.26 9.96
C TRP A 109 -19.29 -11.08 11.18
N LYS A 110 -20.49 -11.65 11.15
CA LYS A 110 -20.93 -12.62 12.17
C LYS A 110 -20.08 -13.89 12.16
N ALA A 111 -19.65 -14.35 10.99
CA ALA A 111 -18.76 -15.50 10.84
C ALA A 111 -17.31 -15.19 11.24
N HIS A 112 -16.90 -13.91 11.27
CA HIS A 112 -15.54 -13.48 11.62
C HIS A 112 -15.53 -12.46 12.77
N PRO A 113 -16.06 -12.81 13.96
CA PRO A 113 -16.25 -11.84 15.05
C PRO A 113 -14.94 -11.30 15.64
N TYR A 114 -13.81 -11.97 15.37
CA TYR A 114 -12.47 -11.54 15.78
C TYR A 114 -11.93 -10.38 14.93
N LYS A 115 -12.44 -10.19 13.70
CA LYS A 115 -12.02 -9.09 12.82
C LYS A 115 -12.95 -7.89 12.98
N LYS A 116 -12.37 -6.70 13.12
CA LYS A 116 -13.15 -5.46 13.08
C LYS A 116 -13.66 -5.17 11.67
N ARG A 117 -14.96 -4.91 11.53
CA ARG A 117 -15.59 -4.46 10.28
C ARG A 117 -14.92 -3.19 9.77
N SER A 118 -14.12 -3.35 8.72
CA SER A 118 -13.31 -2.31 8.09
C SER A 118 -12.99 -2.73 6.67
N LEU A 119 -12.66 -1.76 5.81
CA LEU A 119 -12.36 -2.05 4.40
C LEU A 119 -11.14 -2.97 4.31
N ILE A 120 -10.12 -2.73 5.12
CA ILE A 120 -8.90 -3.54 5.05
C ILE A 120 -9.10 -4.98 5.50
N ASN A 121 -9.91 -5.23 6.55
CA ASN A 121 -10.21 -6.60 6.96
C ASN A 121 -11.05 -7.32 5.90
N ALA A 122 -11.90 -6.60 5.15
CA ALA A 122 -12.60 -7.18 4.02
C ALA A 122 -11.63 -7.61 2.91
N PHE A 123 -10.61 -6.79 2.59
CA PHE A 123 -9.51 -7.18 1.71
C PHE A 123 -8.72 -8.39 2.24
N ALA A 124 -8.40 -8.42 3.54
CA ALA A 124 -7.68 -9.52 4.16
C ALA A 124 -8.44 -10.85 4.02
N LEU A 125 -9.77 -10.83 4.21
CA LEU A 125 -10.65 -11.98 3.98
C LEU A 125 -10.68 -12.39 2.51
N THR A 126 -10.80 -11.43 1.58
CA THR A 126 -10.76 -11.72 0.14
C THR A 126 -9.43 -12.35 -0.26
N TYR A 127 -8.29 -11.80 0.18
CA TYR A 127 -6.98 -12.39 -0.10
C TYR A 127 -6.84 -13.80 0.46
N ALA A 128 -7.35 -14.07 1.67
CA ALA A 128 -7.28 -15.39 2.28
C ALA A 128 -8.02 -16.48 1.47
N GLU A 129 -9.03 -16.10 0.70
CA GLU A 129 -9.84 -17.00 -0.14
C GLU A 129 -9.26 -17.20 -1.55
N MET A 130 -8.40 -16.28 -2.02
CA MET A 130 -7.79 -16.41 -3.34
C MET A 130 -6.82 -17.60 -3.39
N PRO A 131 -6.95 -18.55 -4.34
CA PRO A 131 -6.08 -19.73 -4.40
C PRO A 131 -4.58 -19.43 -4.48
N VAL A 132 -4.21 -18.32 -5.13
CA VAL A 132 -2.80 -17.86 -5.23
C VAL A 132 -2.22 -17.38 -3.89
N PHE A 133 -3.08 -17.03 -2.92
CA PHE A 133 -2.69 -16.44 -1.63
C PHE A 133 -3.13 -17.26 -0.41
N SER A 134 -4.04 -18.21 -0.55
CA SER A 134 -4.58 -18.97 0.56
C SER A 134 -3.50 -19.70 1.38
N GLY A 135 -3.77 -19.92 2.67
CA GLY A 135 -2.85 -20.55 3.60
C GLY A 135 -2.31 -19.57 4.65
N ASN A 136 -1.31 -20.02 5.39
CA ASN A 136 -0.72 -19.29 6.51
C ASN A 136 0.81 -19.25 6.40
N PHE A 137 1.44 -18.52 7.32
CA PHE A 137 2.88 -18.31 7.33
C PHE A 137 3.68 -19.61 7.56
N GLN A 138 3.02 -20.68 8.00
CA GLN A 138 3.61 -22.01 8.14
C GLN A 138 4.31 -22.50 6.87
N HIS A 139 3.82 -22.12 5.68
CA HIS A 139 4.48 -22.44 4.40
C HIS A 139 5.94 -22.00 4.34
N PHE A 140 6.34 -21.00 5.12
CA PHE A 140 7.68 -20.44 5.12
C PHE A 140 8.52 -20.87 6.33
N GLU A 141 8.07 -21.84 7.12
CA GLU A 141 8.87 -22.42 8.19
C GLU A 141 10.25 -22.84 7.68
N THR A 142 11.29 -22.59 8.48
CA THR A 142 12.69 -22.85 8.07
C THR A 142 12.93 -24.31 7.65
N LYS A 143 12.19 -25.25 8.22
CA LYS A 143 12.27 -26.69 7.89
C LYS A 143 11.54 -27.10 6.61
N LEU A 144 10.62 -26.26 6.12
CA LEU A 144 9.77 -26.53 4.96
C LEU A 144 10.25 -25.78 3.71
N ILE A 145 10.93 -24.65 3.92
CA ILE A 145 11.30 -23.75 2.84
C ILE A 145 12.35 -24.37 1.92
N LYS A 146 12.06 -24.42 0.61
CA LYS A 146 12.92 -25.10 -0.38
C LYS A 146 13.97 -24.17 -1.00
N GLN A 147 13.54 -23.26 -1.87
CA GLN A 147 14.44 -22.42 -2.66
C GLN A 147 14.75 -21.08 -1.97
N LEU A 148 13.71 -20.44 -1.43
CA LEU A 148 13.78 -19.09 -0.85
C LEU A 148 14.19 -19.17 0.62
N GLU A 149 15.48 -19.30 0.93
CA GLU A 149 15.97 -19.39 2.30
C GLU A 149 15.46 -18.28 3.24
N GLN A 150 15.27 -17.06 2.72
CA GLN A 150 14.80 -15.90 3.48
C GLN A 150 13.65 -15.19 2.74
N VAL A 151 12.51 -15.03 3.41
CA VAL A 151 11.40 -14.20 2.91
C VAL A 151 11.06 -13.15 3.96
N CYS A 152 10.84 -11.91 3.52
CA CYS A 152 10.43 -10.81 4.37
C CYS A 152 9.38 -9.94 3.67
N PHE A 153 8.14 -9.97 4.17
CA PHE A 153 7.08 -9.10 3.72
C PHE A 153 6.95 -7.93 4.69
N ASN A 154 7.20 -6.72 4.21
CA ASN A 154 7.32 -5.54 5.05
C ASN A 154 5.98 -4.84 5.24
N ALA A 155 5.75 -4.41 6.48
CA ALA A 155 4.70 -3.49 6.89
C ALA A 155 5.31 -2.43 7.82
N THR A 156 4.49 -1.55 8.36
CA THR A 156 4.89 -0.49 9.29
C THR A 156 4.10 -0.62 10.58
N ASP A 157 4.80 -0.69 11.71
CA ASP A 157 4.18 -0.62 13.04
C ASP A 157 3.99 0.83 13.47
N PHE A 158 2.78 1.20 13.88
CA PHE A 158 2.43 2.54 14.32
C PHE A 158 2.69 2.83 15.80
N SER A 159 3.06 1.81 16.57
CA SER A 159 3.40 1.98 17.99
C SER A 159 4.79 2.61 18.14
N PHE A 160 5.74 2.20 17.28
CA PHE A 160 7.12 2.69 17.31
C PHE A 160 7.58 3.38 16.01
N GLY A 161 6.75 3.39 14.97
CA GLY A 161 7.13 3.98 13.67
C GLY A 161 8.24 3.20 12.96
N LEU A 162 8.30 1.88 13.17
CA LEU A 162 9.36 1.00 12.65
C LEU A 162 8.79 0.00 11.65
N THR A 163 9.64 -0.47 10.73
CA THR A 163 9.29 -1.58 9.83
C THR A 163 8.90 -2.83 10.63
N TYR A 164 7.67 -3.28 10.46
CA TYR A 164 7.20 -4.57 10.95
C TYR A 164 7.48 -5.63 9.87
N ARG A 165 8.21 -6.70 10.23
CA ARG A 165 8.65 -7.73 9.27
C ARG A 165 7.92 -9.03 9.49
N PHE A 166 7.10 -9.43 8.55
CA PHE A 166 6.62 -10.81 8.44
C PHE A 166 7.70 -11.62 7.74
N GLN A 167 8.61 -12.22 8.53
CA GLN A 167 9.77 -12.94 7.99
C GLN A 167 9.99 -14.31 8.64
N ASN A 168 10.47 -15.27 7.85
CA ASN A 168 10.70 -16.63 8.31
C ASN A 168 11.92 -16.76 9.24
N ARG A 169 12.94 -15.93 9.04
CA ARG A 169 14.16 -15.87 9.84
C ARG A 169 14.40 -14.45 10.34
N GLY A 170 14.92 -14.32 11.55
CA GLY A 170 15.04 -13.04 12.25
C GLY A 170 13.78 -12.67 13.04
N TYR A 171 13.60 -11.37 13.28
CA TYR A 171 12.52 -10.85 14.13
C TYR A 171 11.19 -10.85 13.37
N PHE A 172 10.19 -11.57 13.87
CA PHE A 172 8.84 -11.46 13.35
C PHE A 172 8.16 -10.24 13.99
N GLY A 173 8.14 -9.12 13.26
CA GLY A 173 7.82 -7.80 13.78
C GLY A 173 9.04 -6.87 13.76
N ASN A 174 9.26 -6.13 14.85
CA ASN A 174 10.39 -5.22 15.00
C ASN A 174 11.07 -5.41 16.37
N ASN A 175 12.17 -4.69 16.63
CA ASN A 175 12.96 -4.89 17.86
C ASN A 175 12.12 -4.71 19.15
N PRO A 176 11.38 -3.59 19.36
CA PRO A 176 10.48 -3.43 20.50
C PRO A 176 9.40 -4.53 20.65
N LEU A 177 8.89 -5.06 19.55
CA LEU A 177 7.79 -6.03 19.55
C LEU A 177 8.26 -7.49 19.62
N TYR A 178 9.52 -7.78 19.33
CA TYR A 178 10.01 -9.17 19.21
C TYR A 178 11.08 -9.55 20.23
N ARG A 179 12.09 -8.69 20.47
CA ARG A 179 13.34 -9.09 21.14
C ARG A 179 13.13 -9.77 22.50
N ASN A 180 12.21 -9.23 23.31
CA ASN A 180 11.90 -9.73 24.65
C ASN A 180 10.65 -10.62 24.70
N TYR A 181 9.97 -10.85 23.57
CA TYR A 181 8.68 -11.55 23.49
C TYR A 181 8.72 -12.68 22.44
N GLN A 182 9.92 -13.22 22.19
CA GLN A 182 10.14 -14.17 21.10
C GLN A 182 9.29 -15.43 21.28
N LYS A 183 9.14 -15.91 22.51
CA LYS A 183 8.38 -17.13 22.81
C LYS A 183 6.91 -16.94 22.43
N GLU A 184 6.30 -15.85 22.87
CA GLU A 184 4.90 -15.52 22.67
C GLU A 184 4.60 -15.21 21.20
N VAL A 185 5.46 -14.42 20.54
CA VAL A 185 5.29 -14.11 19.11
C VAL A 185 5.51 -15.35 18.23
N ASN A 186 6.50 -16.19 18.54
CA ASN A 186 6.78 -17.40 17.75
C ASN A 186 5.72 -18.48 17.90
N ALA A 187 5.03 -18.53 19.03
CA ALA A 187 3.94 -19.47 19.25
C ALA A 187 2.78 -19.25 18.24
N LEU A 188 2.61 -18.02 17.74
CA LEU A 188 1.53 -17.64 16.83
C LEU A 188 2.00 -17.36 15.40
N ARG A 189 3.31 -17.24 15.18
CA ARG A 189 3.94 -16.85 13.90
C ARG A 189 3.37 -17.61 12.71
N ASN A 190 3.30 -18.94 12.82
CA ASN A 190 2.95 -19.82 11.70
C ASN A 190 1.45 -19.78 11.36
N ASP A 191 0.62 -19.35 12.31
CA ASP A 191 -0.85 -19.32 12.15
C ASP A 191 -1.33 -18.04 11.47
N VAL A 192 -0.46 -17.03 11.32
CA VAL A 192 -0.76 -15.79 10.61
C VAL A 192 -1.16 -16.11 9.17
N LYS A 193 -2.38 -15.76 8.78
CA LYS A 193 -2.88 -15.98 7.42
C LYS A 193 -2.12 -15.11 6.43
N LEU A 194 -1.80 -15.66 5.26
CA LEU A 194 -1.11 -14.92 4.22
C LEU A 194 -1.93 -13.72 3.72
N GLY A 195 -3.26 -13.82 3.71
CA GLY A 195 -4.16 -12.71 3.41
C GLY A 195 -3.99 -11.51 4.35
N ASP A 196 -3.77 -11.76 5.64
CA ASP A 196 -3.52 -10.70 6.62
C ASP A 196 -2.15 -10.02 6.40
N VAL A 197 -1.14 -10.80 5.99
CA VAL A 197 0.19 -10.26 5.64
C VAL A 197 0.10 -9.36 4.40
N ILE A 198 -0.62 -9.79 3.36
CA ILE A 198 -0.83 -8.99 2.14
C ILE A 198 -1.57 -7.69 2.49
N ALA A 199 -2.68 -7.78 3.22
CA ALA A 199 -3.47 -6.62 3.63
C ALA A 199 -2.65 -5.63 4.48
N SER A 200 -1.90 -6.14 5.45
CA SER A 200 -1.00 -5.33 6.29
C SER A 200 0.10 -4.65 5.50
N SER A 201 0.65 -5.33 4.48
CA SER A 201 1.69 -4.73 3.64
C SER A 201 1.15 -3.68 2.68
N SER A 202 -0.15 -3.72 2.34
CA SER A 202 -0.80 -2.92 1.27
C SER A 202 -1.87 -1.91 1.73
N CYS A 203 -2.08 -1.75 3.04
CA CYS A 203 -3.03 -0.78 3.61
C CYS A 203 -2.44 0.64 3.61
N PHE A 204 -2.43 1.28 2.45
CA PHE A 204 -1.91 2.64 2.32
C PHE A 204 -2.71 3.65 3.18
N PRO A 205 -2.05 4.52 3.96
CA PRO A 205 -2.72 5.55 4.77
C PRO A 205 -3.64 6.45 3.93
N VAL A 206 -4.69 7.00 4.53
CA VAL A 206 -5.78 7.77 3.88
C VAL A 206 -6.84 6.90 3.20
N GLY A 207 -6.47 5.74 2.63
CA GLY A 207 -7.40 4.81 1.98
C GLY A 207 -7.92 3.67 2.86
N PHE A 208 -7.13 3.25 3.87
CA PHE A 208 -7.42 2.07 4.69
C PHE A 208 -7.15 2.33 6.17
N GLU A 209 -7.86 1.60 7.03
CA GLU A 209 -7.55 1.46 8.46
C GLU A 209 -6.33 0.53 8.67
N PRO A 210 -5.60 0.64 9.80
CA PRO A 210 -4.59 -0.36 10.17
C PRO A 210 -5.23 -1.71 10.55
N LEU A 211 -4.55 -2.83 10.25
CA LEU A 211 -4.84 -4.11 10.92
C LEU A 211 -4.27 -4.10 12.33
N VAL A 212 -4.99 -4.65 13.31
CA VAL A 212 -4.56 -4.70 14.71
C VAL A 212 -4.00 -6.07 15.06
N PHE A 213 -2.69 -6.18 15.25
CA PHE A 213 -2.04 -7.41 15.71
C PHE A 213 -2.02 -7.47 17.26
N PRO A 214 -2.34 -8.61 17.90
CA PRO A 214 -2.74 -9.90 17.31
C PRO A 214 -4.25 -10.02 17.02
N ASP A 215 -5.08 -9.07 17.44
CA ASP A 215 -6.54 -9.20 17.52
C ASP A 215 -7.23 -9.57 16.20
N ASP A 216 -6.90 -8.88 15.11
CA ASP A 216 -7.48 -9.15 13.78
C ASP A 216 -6.88 -10.40 13.10
N TYR A 217 -5.80 -10.99 13.63
CA TYR A 217 -5.02 -12.03 12.96
C TYR A 217 -5.40 -13.45 13.41
N PHE A 218 -5.91 -13.59 14.63
CA PHE A 218 -6.20 -14.90 15.22
C PHE A 218 -7.67 -15.00 15.59
N GLU A 219 -8.30 -16.08 15.15
CA GLU A 219 -9.72 -16.34 15.41
C GLU A 219 -9.98 -16.80 16.85
N ASN A 220 -9.11 -17.67 17.38
CA ASN A 220 -9.27 -18.22 18.72
C ASN A 220 -8.59 -17.34 19.78
N HIS A 221 -9.27 -16.28 20.21
CA HIS A 221 -8.82 -15.43 21.33
C HIS A 221 -8.81 -16.16 22.69
N ASN A 222 -9.33 -17.38 22.76
CA ASN A 222 -9.31 -18.20 23.96
C ASN A 222 -8.07 -19.08 24.08
N SER A 223 -7.26 -19.21 23.03
CA SER A 223 -6.03 -20.01 23.05
C SER A 223 -5.03 -19.46 24.08
N SER A 224 -4.24 -20.37 24.63
CA SER A 224 -3.21 -20.01 25.63
C SER A 224 -2.16 -19.10 24.99
N GLU A 225 -1.80 -19.37 23.73
CA GLU A 225 -0.82 -18.64 22.95
C GLU A 225 -1.27 -17.18 22.71
N TYR A 226 -2.54 -16.99 22.31
CA TYR A 226 -3.12 -15.65 22.14
C TYR A 226 -3.14 -14.89 23.47
N LYS A 227 -3.67 -15.51 24.54
CA LYS A 227 -3.75 -14.87 25.86
C LYS A 227 -2.38 -14.49 26.43
N ASN A 228 -1.37 -15.34 26.22
CA ASN A 228 -0.01 -15.07 26.65
C ASN A 228 0.58 -13.87 25.91
N LEU A 229 0.40 -13.77 24.59
CA LEU A 229 0.84 -12.59 23.83
C LEU A 229 0.05 -11.34 24.24
N LYS A 230 -1.28 -11.42 24.31
CA LYS A 230 -2.18 -10.31 24.61
C LYS A 230 -2.00 -9.76 26.03
N GLY A 231 -1.58 -10.60 26.99
CA GLY A 231 -1.31 -10.20 28.36
C GLY A 231 -0.04 -9.36 28.56
N LEU A 232 0.78 -9.18 27.52
CA LEU A 232 1.97 -8.34 27.57
C LEU A 232 1.62 -6.86 27.36
N ASP A 233 2.25 -5.97 28.12
CA ASP A 233 2.04 -4.51 28.03
C ASP A 233 2.16 -3.95 26.60
N ARG A 234 2.99 -4.57 25.75
CA ARG A 234 3.19 -4.13 24.36
C ARG A 234 2.06 -4.50 23.41
N PHE A 235 1.21 -5.46 23.79
CA PHE A 235 0.18 -6.03 22.93
C PHE A 235 -1.22 -5.90 23.53
N ILE A 236 -1.36 -5.47 24.78
CA ILE A 236 -2.63 -5.36 25.50
C ILE A 236 -3.66 -4.50 24.77
N ASP A 237 -3.23 -3.39 24.15
CA ASP A 237 -4.10 -2.51 23.34
C ASP A 237 -4.09 -2.87 21.85
N GLY A 238 -3.28 -3.86 21.47
CA GLY A 238 -3.01 -4.23 20.08
C GLY A 238 -2.00 -3.29 19.41
N VAL A 239 -1.45 -3.75 18.30
CA VAL A 239 -0.42 -3.07 17.50
C VAL A 239 -1.02 -2.75 16.14
N GLY A 240 -1.15 -1.47 15.81
CA GLY A 240 -1.60 -1.04 14.49
C GLY A 240 -0.51 -1.26 13.43
N ILE A 241 -0.83 -2.07 12.43
CA ILE A 241 0.06 -2.39 11.30
C ILE A 241 -0.49 -1.74 10.02
N MET A 242 0.36 -0.98 9.33
CA MET A 242 0.04 -0.27 8.08
C MET A 242 1.02 -0.62 6.94
N ASP A 243 0.76 -0.10 5.73
CA ASP A 243 1.58 -0.33 4.53
C ASP A 243 3.08 -0.13 4.81
N GLY A 244 3.90 -1.05 4.30
CA GLY A 244 5.35 -1.03 4.51
C GLY A 244 6.06 0.13 3.81
N GLY A 245 5.42 0.74 2.81
CA GLY A 245 5.93 1.85 2.02
C GLY A 245 6.14 3.13 2.81
N ILE A 246 5.54 3.24 4.00
CA ILE A 246 5.75 4.35 4.93
C ILE A 246 7.18 4.33 5.48
N ALA A 247 7.67 3.15 5.87
CA ALA A 247 9.00 2.99 6.47
C ALA A 247 10.08 2.71 5.41
N ASP A 248 9.81 1.81 4.46
CA ASP A 248 10.75 1.43 3.41
C ASP A 248 9.98 0.90 2.19
N ASN A 249 9.70 1.75 1.21
CA ASN A 249 8.97 1.35 0.01
C ASN A 249 9.77 0.43 -0.93
N GLN A 250 11.09 0.39 -0.84
CA GLN A 250 11.90 -0.48 -1.72
C GLN A 250 12.15 -1.86 -1.11
N GLY A 251 11.94 -2.02 0.20
CA GLY A 251 12.29 -3.25 0.94
C GLY A 251 13.80 -3.46 1.08
N ILE A 252 14.62 -2.43 0.79
CA ILE A 252 16.08 -2.49 0.82
C ILE A 252 16.58 -2.74 2.24
N GLY A 253 16.04 -2.04 3.24
CA GLY A 253 16.51 -2.14 4.62
C GLY A 253 16.38 -3.56 5.16
N SER A 254 15.27 -4.23 4.85
CA SER A 254 15.08 -5.64 5.23
C SER A 254 15.95 -6.60 4.42
N MET A 255 16.20 -6.33 3.13
CA MET A 255 17.15 -7.11 2.34
C MET A 255 18.58 -6.99 2.86
N MET A 256 19.00 -5.81 3.31
CA MET A 256 20.30 -5.61 3.94
C MET A 256 20.46 -6.46 5.19
N LEU A 257 19.43 -6.51 6.04
CA LEU A 257 19.43 -7.38 7.21
C LEU A 257 19.42 -8.87 6.84
N ILE A 258 18.80 -9.25 5.73
CA ILE A 258 18.88 -10.64 5.21
C ILE A 258 20.32 -10.94 4.77
N ASN A 259 20.92 -10.05 3.97
CA ASN A 259 22.28 -10.19 3.48
C ASN A 259 23.29 -10.34 4.63
N GLU A 260 23.16 -9.54 5.69
CA GLU A 260 24.02 -9.62 6.88
C GLU A 260 23.83 -10.92 7.69
N ARG A 261 22.67 -11.58 7.58
CA ARG A 261 22.39 -12.87 8.26
C ARG A 261 22.83 -14.10 7.48
N MET A 262 23.08 -13.97 6.18
CA MET A 262 23.50 -15.09 5.33
C MET A 262 25.03 -15.22 5.43
N ASP A 263 25.53 -16.43 5.66
CA ASP A 263 26.95 -16.68 5.98
C ASP A 263 27.92 -16.09 4.95
N ASN A 264 27.59 -16.15 3.66
CA ASN A 264 28.38 -15.59 2.56
C ASN A 264 27.81 -14.29 1.97
N GLY A 265 26.76 -13.75 2.59
CA GLY A 265 25.92 -12.72 1.99
C GLY A 265 25.25 -13.17 0.69
N LEU A 266 24.73 -12.20 -0.04
CA LEU A 266 24.19 -12.37 -1.38
C LEU A 266 25.23 -11.94 -2.41
N ASP A 267 25.28 -12.65 -3.53
CA ASP A 267 26.15 -12.32 -4.67
C ASP A 267 25.57 -11.20 -5.52
N LEU A 268 24.24 -11.11 -5.55
CA LEU A 268 23.53 -10.03 -6.20
C LEU A 268 22.26 -9.66 -5.44
N ILE A 269 22.10 -8.38 -5.14
CA ILE A 269 20.83 -7.78 -4.71
C ILE A 269 20.24 -7.00 -5.87
N MET A 270 19.08 -7.43 -6.35
CA MET A 270 18.33 -6.75 -7.42
C MET A 270 17.12 -6.02 -6.84
N VAL A 271 17.14 -4.69 -6.88
CA VAL A 271 16.03 -3.84 -6.44
C VAL A 271 15.10 -3.57 -7.62
N ASN A 272 13.84 -3.96 -7.50
CA ASN A 272 12.82 -3.77 -8.53
C ASN A 272 11.82 -2.72 -8.06
N ASP A 273 11.92 -1.53 -8.63
CA ASP A 273 11.26 -0.33 -8.10
C ASP A 273 10.36 0.35 -9.13
N VAL A 274 9.08 0.45 -8.78
CA VAL A 274 8.06 1.10 -9.62
C VAL A 274 7.65 2.48 -9.15
N GLY A 275 8.14 2.94 -7.99
CA GLY A 275 7.82 4.29 -7.53
C GLY A 275 8.52 5.34 -8.38
N SER A 276 7.96 6.54 -8.46
CA SER A 276 8.55 7.64 -9.21
C SER A 276 9.36 8.54 -8.27
N TYR A 277 10.56 8.93 -8.70
CA TYR A 277 11.34 9.98 -8.02
C TYR A 277 10.85 11.40 -8.36
N LYS A 278 9.95 11.53 -9.36
CA LYS A 278 9.43 12.81 -9.82
C LYS A 278 8.30 13.26 -8.90
N MET A 279 8.38 14.50 -8.43
CA MET A 279 7.25 15.18 -7.79
C MET A 279 6.48 15.98 -8.83
N GLN A 280 5.14 15.87 -8.80
CA GLN A 280 4.30 16.83 -9.50
C GLN A 280 4.34 18.13 -8.71
N PRO A 281 4.68 19.28 -9.33
CA PRO A 281 4.70 20.54 -8.62
C PRO A 281 3.35 20.80 -7.97
N TRP A 282 3.35 21.13 -6.66
CA TRP A 282 2.14 21.60 -6.00
C TRP A 282 1.65 22.86 -6.70
N GLN A 283 0.35 22.89 -7.01
CA GLN A 283 -0.29 24.03 -7.64
C GLN A 283 -1.18 24.70 -6.60
N GLN A 284 -0.95 26.01 -6.41
CA GLN A 284 -1.84 26.83 -5.60
C GLN A 284 -3.23 26.90 -6.23
N ASP A 285 -4.28 26.95 -5.41
CA ASP A 285 -5.61 27.26 -5.90
C ASP A 285 -5.61 28.69 -6.47
N THR A 286 -5.95 28.83 -7.76
CA THR A 286 -6.01 30.11 -8.49
C THR A 286 -7.44 30.66 -8.61
N SER A 287 -8.42 30.02 -7.98
CA SER A 287 -9.80 30.46 -8.00
C SER A 287 -9.94 31.92 -7.53
N THR A 288 -10.80 32.66 -8.22
CA THR A 288 -11.08 34.05 -7.91
C THR A 288 -11.82 34.13 -6.59
N ILE A 289 -11.31 34.97 -5.67
CA ILE A 289 -11.95 35.25 -4.38
C ILE A 289 -13.24 36.02 -4.69
N GLY A 290 -14.36 35.30 -4.75
CA GLY A 290 -15.67 35.89 -4.99
C GLY A 290 -16.11 36.72 -3.79
N LYS A 291 -16.58 37.95 -4.01
CA LYS A 291 -17.27 38.73 -2.98
C LYS A 291 -18.61 38.07 -2.66
N SER A 292 -18.66 37.11 -1.76
CA SER A 292 -19.95 36.70 -1.19
C SER A 292 -19.80 35.81 0.03
N SER A 293 -20.39 36.30 1.12
CA SER A 293 -20.63 35.68 2.43
C SER A 293 -19.41 35.57 3.34
N THR A 294 -19.44 36.34 4.43
CA THR A 294 -18.55 36.21 5.58
C THR A 294 -18.90 34.93 6.35
N VAL A 295 -17.93 34.26 6.99
CA VAL A 295 -18.11 33.02 7.79
C VAL A 295 -19.31 33.12 8.75
N LYS A 296 -19.55 34.32 9.28
CA LYS A 296 -20.66 34.68 10.16
C LYS A 296 -22.05 34.49 9.52
N LEU A 297 -22.20 34.71 8.22
CA LEU A 297 -23.47 34.61 7.46
C LEU A 297 -23.85 33.15 7.16
N ILE A 298 -22.89 32.28 6.80
CA ILE A 298 -23.18 30.86 6.55
C ILE A 298 -23.41 30.11 7.86
N ILE A 299 -22.57 30.35 8.88
CA ILE A 299 -22.79 29.79 10.22
C ILE A 299 -24.13 30.29 10.78
N ASN A 300 -24.50 31.56 10.59
CA ASN A 300 -25.84 32.03 10.97
C ASN A 300 -26.96 31.42 10.12
N LYS A 301 -26.79 31.22 8.81
CA LYS A 301 -27.82 30.58 7.95
C LYS A 301 -28.03 29.10 8.29
N ILE A 302 -26.96 28.34 8.47
CA ILE A 302 -27.01 26.92 8.86
C ILE A 302 -27.61 26.81 10.25
N LEU A 303 -27.14 27.60 11.21
CA LEU A 303 -27.69 27.58 12.58
C LEU A 303 -29.13 28.11 12.63
N GLN A 304 -29.53 29.10 11.82
CA GLN A 304 -30.93 29.56 11.71
C GLN A 304 -31.86 28.50 11.13
N TYR A 305 -31.35 27.62 10.28
CA TYR A 305 -32.14 26.52 9.73
C TYR A 305 -32.52 25.49 10.81
N PHE A 306 -31.66 25.33 11.82
CA PHE A 306 -31.81 24.38 12.92
C PHE A 306 -32.23 24.99 14.27
N THR A 307 -32.44 26.31 14.38
CA THR A 307 -33.02 26.91 15.59
C THR A 307 -34.53 26.65 15.70
N ILE A 308 -35.07 26.59 16.92
CA ILE A 308 -36.52 26.43 17.16
C ILE A 308 -37.31 27.47 16.36
N LYS A 309 -38.17 27.01 15.46
CA LYS A 309 -39.13 27.85 14.76
C LYS A 309 -40.48 27.80 15.47
N PRO A 310 -41.26 28.90 15.48
CA PRO A 310 -42.60 28.92 16.09
C PRO A 310 -43.50 27.77 15.58
N LEU A 311 -43.32 27.40 14.32
CA LEU A 311 -44.02 26.29 13.67
C LEU A 311 -43.84 24.94 14.38
N TYR A 312 -42.67 24.65 14.97
CA TYR A 312 -42.42 23.36 15.65
C TYR A 312 -43.22 23.25 16.95
N ILE A 313 -43.31 24.36 17.68
CA ILE A 313 -44.13 24.47 18.90
C ILE A 313 -45.62 24.45 18.52
N ILE A 314 -46.01 25.10 17.42
CA ILE A 314 -47.39 25.05 16.92
C ILE A 314 -47.77 23.62 16.55
N ILE A 315 -46.92 22.87 15.84
CA ILE A 315 -47.16 21.46 15.48
C ILE A 315 -47.29 20.59 16.74
N LEU A 316 -46.42 20.80 17.74
CA LEU A 316 -46.49 20.11 19.03
C LEU A 316 -47.82 20.39 19.76
N VAL A 317 -48.20 21.67 19.84
CA VAL A 317 -49.45 22.10 20.52
C VAL A 317 -50.68 21.61 19.76
N VAL A 318 -50.67 21.62 18.43
CA VAL A 318 -51.77 21.09 17.60
C VAL A 318 -51.92 19.59 17.79
N GLY A 319 -50.82 18.83 17.80
CA GLY A 319 -50.84 17.39 18.11
C GLY A 319 -51.39 17.11 19.52
N LEU A 320 -50.97 17.90 20.51
CA LEU A 320 -51.42 17.77 21.90
C LEU A 320 -52.92 18.08 22.04
N LEU A 321 -53.38 19.17 21.41
CA LEU A 321 -54.78 19.56 21.40
C LEU A 321 -55.65 18.54 20.69
N LEU A 322 -55.20 17.97 19.56
CA LEU A 322 -55.92 16.89 18.88
C LEU A 322 -56.13 15.67 19.80
N VAL A 323 -55.10 15.27 20.55
CA VAL A 323 -55.20 14.15 21.51
C VAL A 323 -56.11 14.50 22.69
N LEU A 324 -55.98 15.70 23.28
CA LEU A 324 -56.78 16.12 24.43
C LEU A 324 -58.25 16.35 24.09
N LEU A 325 -58.53 17.06 23.00
CA LEU A 325 -59.90 17.35 22.57
C LEU A 325 -60.63 16.08 22.11
N ASN A 326 -59.91 15.12 21.51
CA ASN A 326 -60.46 13.79 21.21
C ASN A 326 -60.75 12.99 22.50
N SER A 327 -59.92 13.11 23.54
CA SER A 327 -60.16 12.49 24.86
C SER A 327 -61.36 13.07 25.60
N MET A 328 -61.66 14.34 25.35
CA MET A 328 -62.83 15.03 25.90
C MET A 328 -64.11 14.79 25.09
N ASN A 329 -64.08 13.90 24.07
CA ASN A 329 -65.19 13.61 23.17
C ASN A 329 -65.75 14.86 22.45
N ILE A 330 -64.90 15.84 22.14
CA ILE A 330 -65.35 17.10 21.50
C ILE A 330 -65.71 16.89 20.02
N PHE A 331 -65.10 15.90 19.36
CA PHE A 331 -65.29 15.63 17.93
C PHE A 331 -66.42 14.63 17.62
N GLY A 332 -67.05 14.04 18.65
CA GLY A 332 -68.15 13.08 18.50
C GLY A 332 -68.52 12.42 19.83
N PRO A 333 -69.60 11.60 19.86
CA PRO A 333 -70.13 11.02 21.10
C PRO A 333 -69.15 10.06 21.81
N THR A 334 -68.14 9.56 21.11
CA THR A 334 -67.05 8.74 21.64
C THR A 334 -65.73 9.14 20.99
N ALA A 335 -64.62 8.98 21.70
CA ALA A 335 -63.29 9.26 21.16
C ALA A 335 -62.94 8.36 19.96
N TYR A 336 -62.33 8.95 18.92
CA TYR A 336 -61.95 8.23 17.71
C TYR A 336 -60.51 7.75 17.79
N THR A 337 -60.28 6.45 17.63
CA THR A 337 -58.94 5.85 17.65
C THR A 337 -58.00 6.45 16.59
N GLY A 338 -58.52 6.77 15.40
CA GLY A 338 -57.74 7.40 14.32
C GLY A 338 -57.18 8.77 14.69
N LEU A 339 -57.91 9.57 15.47
CA LEU A 339 -57.46 10.89 15.92
C LEU A 339 -56.37 10.81 16.99
N TYR A 340 -56.36 9.76 17.81
CA TYR A 340 -55.24 9.49 18.71
C TYR A 340 -53.97 9.13 17.95
N ILE A 341 -54.06 8.31 16.92
CA ILE A 341 -52.91 7.92 16.10
C ILE A 341 -52.33 9.14 15.38
N VAL A 342 -53.18 9.89 14.67
CA VAL A 342 -52.75 11.09 13.94
C VAL A 342 -52.23 12.17 14.89
N GLY A 343 -52.95 12.44 15.99
CA GLY A 343 -52.53 13.41 17.00
C GLY A 343 -51.21 13.05 17.67
N SER A 344 -50.98 11.78 18.00
CA SER A 344 -49.75 11.30 18.63
C SER A 344 -48.55 11.33 17.67
N ILE A 345 -48.77 11.04 16.38
CA ILE A 345 -47.72 11.17 15.34
C ILE A 345 -47.31 12.64 15.19
N ILE A 346 -48.29 13.55 15.07
CA ILE A 346 -48.04 15.00 14.94
C ILE A 346 -47.32 15.54 16.19
N LEU A 347 -47.76 15.12 17.38
CA LEU A 347 -47.12 15.44 18.65
C LEU A 347 -45.67 14.94 18.70
N GLY A 348 -45.42 13.69 18.29
CA GLY A 348 -44.09 13.09 18.23
C GLY A 348 -43.15 13.86 17.30
N PHE A 349 -43.60 14.24 16.11
CA PHE A 349 -42.82 15.07 15.18
C PHE A 349 -42.54 16.47 15.74
N GLY A 350 -43.55 17.11 16.36
CA GLY A 350 -43.37 18.40 17.03
C GLY A 350 -42.34 18.36 18.17
N LEU A 351 -42.34 17.28 18.96
CA LEU A 351 -41.41 17.07 20.07
C LEU A 351 -39.98 16.87 19.57
N LEU A 352 -39.81 16.01 18.57
CA LEU A 352 -38.52 15.68 18.00
C LEU A 352 -37.87 16.92 17.36
N LEU A 353 -38.62 17.68 16.56
CA LEU A 353 -38.16 18.94 15.95
C LEU A 353 -37.81 20.01 17.00
N THR A 354 -38.55 20.06 18.10
CA THR A 354 -38.29 21.01 19.20
C THR A 354 -37.04 20.63 20.00
N VAL A 355 -36.81 19.34 20.27
CA VAL A 355 -35.63 18.84 20.97
C VAL A 355 -34.36 19.01 20.12
N PHE A 356 -34.40 18.64 18.84
CA PHE A 356 -33.28 18.89 17.92
C PHE A 356 -32.99 20.39 17.77
N GLY A 357 -34.04 21.23 17.75
CA GLY A 357 -33.92 22.68 17.74
C GLY A 357 -33.28 23.26 19.01
N LEU A 358 -33.59 22.70 20.18
CA LEU A 358 -33.01 23.07 21.47
C LEU A 358 -31.53 22.66 21.55
N VAL A 359 -31.21 21.43 21.16
CA VAL A 359 -29.84 20.90 21.12
C VAL A 359 -28.98 21.73 20.16
N ALA A 360 -29.49 22.05 18.96
CA ALA A 360 -28.81 22.95 18.03
C ALA A 360 -28.61 24.37 18.59
N SER A 361 -29.58 24.89 19.36
CA SER A 361 -29.50 26.21 20.02
C SER A 361 -28.49 26.24 21.19
N ILE A 362 -28.36 25.14 21.94
CA ILE A 362 -27.36 24.95 23.00
C ILE A 362 -25.95 24.77 22.41
N ILE A 363 -25.85 24.03 21.30
CA ILE A 363 -24.62 23.85 20.52
C ILE A 363 -24.13 25.21 19.97
N LYS A 364 -25.04 26.08 19.52
CA LYS A 364 -24.73 27.46 19.08
C LYS A 364 -24.09 28.32 20.17
N THR A 365 -24.45 28.13 21.44
CA THR A 365 -23.88 28.87 22.57
C THR A 365 -22.57 28.26 23.10
N ASN A 366 -22.44 26.93 23.06
CA ASN A 366 -21.28 26.23 23.65
C ASN A 366 -20.10 25.97 22.70
N ILE A 367 -20.32 25.82 21.39
CA ILE A 367 -19.23 25.54 20.43
C ILE A 367 -18.34 26.77 20.21
N LEU A 368 -18.91 27.98 20.05
CA LEU A 368 -18.10 29.19 19.92
C LEU A 368 -17.31 29.51 21.20
N GLY A 369 -17.90 29.25 22.37
CA GLY A 369 -17.25 29.43 23.67
C GLY A 369 -16.11 28.44 23.92
N ARG A 370 -16.31 27.15 23.61
CA ARG A 370 -15.26 26.12 23.74
C ARG A 370 -14.16 26.27 22.69
N LEU A 371 -14.48 26.60 21.44
CA LEU A 371 -13.48 26.92 20.42
C LEU A 371 -12.64 28.13 20.83
N LYS A 372 -13.26 29.22 21.29
CA LYS A 372 -12.53 30.37 21.85
C LYS A 372 -11.61 29.98 22.99
N ARG A 373 -12.06 29.12 23.91
CA ARG A 373 -11.31 28.74 25.11
C ARG A 373 -10.15 27.78 24.81
N ILE A 374 -10.31 26.88 23.84
CA ILE A 374 -9.23 25.99 23.35
C ILE A 374 -8.21 26.79 22.52
N PHE A 375 -8.67 27.76 21.71
CA PHE A 375 -7.79 28.68 20.98
C PHE A 375 -6.99 29.59 21.91
N LYS A 376 -7.61 30.19 22.94
CA LYS A 376 -6.93 31.05 23.91
C LYS A 376 -5.89 30.31 24.77
N LYS A 377 -6.03 28.99 24.91
CA LYS A 377 -5.11 28.15 25.68
C LYS A 377 -3.89 27.71 24.88
N ASN A 378 -4.02 27.60 23.55
CA ASN A 378 -3.03 26.99 22.68
C ASN A 378 -2.38 27.98 21.67
N VAL A 379 -2.76 29.26 21.68
CA VAL A 379 -2.21 30.31 20.81
C VAL A 379 -1.59 31.43 21.67
N PRO A 380 -0.33 31.84 21.44
CA PRO A 380 0.33 32.93 22.15
C PRO A 380 -0.46 34.25 22.08
N GLU A 381 -0.50 35.02 23.18
CA GLU A 381 -1.23 36.30 23.28
C GLU A 381 -0.99 37.32 22.14
N PRO A 382 0.24 37.46 21.60
CA PRO A 382 0.50 38.36 20.47
C PRO A 382 -0.28 38.04 19.18
N LEU A 383 -0.77 36.81 19.02
CA LEU A 383 -1.54 36.36 17.85
C LEU A 383 -3.06 36.51 18.04
N LEU A 384 -3.54 36.79 19.26
CA LEU A 384 -4.97 36.84 19.56
C LEU A 384 -5.67 38.11 19.02
N ASP A 385 -4.98 39.25 19.01
CA ASP A 385 -5.53 40.50 18.46
C ASP A 385 -5.55 40.49 16.93
N ASP A 386 -4.57 39.87 16.28
CA ASP A 386 -4.54 39.68 14.82
C ASP A 386 -5.62 38.71 14.33
N ILE A 387 -6.10 37.78 15.17
CA ILE A 387 -7.16 36.81 14.84
C ILE A 387 -8.56 37.44 14.86
N LEU A 388 -8.81 38.52 15.61
CA LEU A 388 -10.09 39.23 15.56
C LEU A 388 -10.31 39.92 14.21
N THR A 389 -9.23 40.26 13.50
CA THR A 389 -9.24 40.71 12.10
C THR A 389 -9.67 39.63 11.11
N PHE A 390 -9.54 38.33 11.44
CA PHE A 390 -9.98 37.21 10.57
C PHE A 390 -11.51 37.13 10.44
N GLN A 391 -12.27 37.77 11.33
CA GLN A 391 -13.73 37.85 11.19
C GLN A 391 -14.19 38.64 9.95
N LYS A 392 -13.30 39.43 9.36
CA LYS A 392 -13.54 40.24 8.16
C LYS A 392 -13.10 39.53 6.86
N LEU A 393 -12.50 38.34 6.95
CA LEU A 393 -12.02 37.61 5.77
C LEU A 393 -13.19 36.95 5.03
N ASP A 394 -13.11 36.99 3.71
CA ASP A 394 -14.07 36.35 2.81
C ASP A 394 -13.98 34.81 2.98
N ILE A 395 -15.13 34.11 2.92
CA ILE A 395 -15.14 32.64 3.03
C ILE A 395 -14.36 32.00 1.91
N SER A 396 -14.41 32.55 0.70
CA SER A 396 -13.63 32.02 -0.43
C SER A 396 -12.12 32.13 -0.17
N LEU A 397 -11.69 33.19 0.55
CA LEU A 397 -10.31 33.32 1.00
C LEU A 397 -9.95 32.30 2.10
N VAL A 398 -10.83 32.08 3.08
CA VAL A 398 -10.60 31.07 4.14
C VAL A 398 -10.61 29.65 3.56
N GLN A 399 -11.53 29.34 2.66
CA GLN A 399 -11.61 28.06 1.95
C GLN A 399 -10.35 27.83 1.14
N ARG A 400 -9.92 28.81 0.35
CA ARG A 400 -8.64 28.75 -0.38
C ARG A 400 -7.46 28.49 0.54
N MET A 401 -7.34 29.23 1.65
CA MET A 401 -6.28 29.02 2.63
C MET A 401 -6.30 27.62 3.25
N LEU A 402 -7.48 27.04 3.51
CA LEU A 402 -7.61 25.68 4.04
C LEU A 402 -7.31 24.62 2.97
N THR A 403 -7.80 24.81 1.75
CA THR A 403 -7.51 23.93 0.60
C THR A 403 -6.01 23.92 0.32
N ASP A 404 -5.38 25.09 0.23
CA ASP A 404 -3.93 25.19 0.02
C ASP A 404 -3.14 24.51 1.14
N ARG A 405 -3.56 24.66 2.41
CA ARG A 405 -2.93 23.96 3.56
C ARG A 405 -3.13 22.44 3.52
N LEU A 406 -4.34 21.98 3.19
CA LEU A 406 -4.64 20.54 3.12
C LEU A 406 -3.89 19.89 1.95
N THR A 407 -3.93 20.50 0.77
CA THR A 407 -3.25 20.00 -0.43
C THR A 407 -1.73 20.04 -0.28
N SER A 408 -1.17 21.11 0.28
CA SER A 408 0.28 21.19 0.54
C SER A 408 0.74 20.19 1.61
N ALA A 409 -0.04 19.98 2.68
CA ALA A 409 0.25 18.95 3.67
C ALA A 409 0.20 17.54 3.05
N MET A 410 -0.79 17.26 2.19
CA MET A 410 -0.87 16.01 1.45
C MET A 410 0.32 15.81 0.50
N THR A 411 0.74 16.84 -0.24
CA THR A 411 1.95 16.79 -1.07
C THR A 411 3.20 16.57 -0.23
N MET A 412 3.31 17.23 0.93
CA MET A 412 4.45 17.04 1.84
C MET A 412 4.54 15.58 2.31
N ILE A 413 3.43 14.97 2.70
CA ILE A 413 3.39 13.58 3.18
C ILE A 413 3.65 12.61 2.02
N ASN A 414 2.82 12.65 0.97
CA ASN A 414 2.80 11.62 -0.08
C ASN A 414 3.93 11.75 -1.09
N ASP A 415 4.43 12.96 -1.33
CA ASP A 415 5.49 13.19 -2.31
C ASP A 415 6.82 13.53 -1.64
N VAL A 416 6.87 14.59 -0.82
CA VAL A 416 8.16 15.09 -0.32
C VAL A 416 8.80 14.07 0.62
N PHE A 417 8.13 13.69 1.71
CA PHE A 417 8.71 12.78 2.71
C PHE A 417 8.96 11.38 2.16
N LEU A 418 7.98 10.76 1.49
CA LEU A 418 8.16 9.42 0.93
C LEU A 418 9.27 9.36 -0.13
N LYS A 419 9.42 10.38 -0.98
CA LYS A 419 10.52 10.41 -1.97
C LYS A 419 11.87 10.69 -1.34
N GLN A 420 11.94 11.47 -0.26
CA GLN A 420 13.19 11.64 0.48
C GLN A 420 13.61 10.35 1.18
N MET A 421 12.68 9.65 1.83
CA MET A 421 12.96 8.33 2.42
C MET A 421 13.49 7.34 1.37
N ARG A 422 12.86 7.30 0.20
CA ARG A 422 13.33 6.48 -0.93
C ARG A 422 14.76 6.83 -1.36
N ARG A 423 15.11 8.12 -1.44
CA ARG A 423 16.46 8.58 -1.79
C ARG A 423 17.48 8.14 -0.72
N LEU A 424 17.15 8.33 0.55
CA LEU A 424 18.00 7.89 1.66
C LEU A 424 18.25 6.37 1.61
N ASN A 425 17.23 5.57 1.32
CA ASN A 425 17.40 4.12 1.17
C ASN A 425 18.34 3.76 0.02
N TYR A 426 18.25 4.46 -1.12
CA TYR A 426 19.21 4.27 -2.22
C TYR A 426 20.61 4.75 -1.85
N ASP A 427 20.75 5.91 -1.21
CA ASP A 427 22.04 6.44 -0.79
C ASP A 427 22.74 5.48 0.18
N LEU A 428 22.00 4.93 1.15
CA LEU A 428 22.50 3.90 2.07
C LEU A 428 22.89 2.61 1.34
N PHE A 429 22.13 2.21 0.32
CA PHE A 429 22.42 1.01 -0.46
C PHE A 429 23.65 1.15 -1.37
N TYR A 430 23.79 2.29 -2.04
CA TYR A 430 24.86 2.55 -3.00
C TYR A 430 26.16 3.06 -2.33
N SER A 431 26.07 3.68 -1.16
CA SER A 431 27.26 4.12 -0.39
C SER A 431 28.05 2.96 0.25
N LYS A 432 27.42 1.79 0.46
CA LYS A 432 28.12 0.61 1.01
C LYS A 432 29.09 0.04 -0.02
N SER A 433 30.39 0.15 0.25
CA SER A 433 31.47 -0.38 -0.61
C SER A 433 31.44 -1.91 -0.74
N LEU A 434 31.02 -2.62 0.32
CA LEU A 434 30.88 -4.08 0.34
C LEU A 434 29.88 -4.62 -0.69
N LEU A 435 28.97 -3.77 -1.17
CA LEU A 435 27.99 -4.12 -2.20
C LEU A 435 28.42 -3.68 -3.60
N LYS A 436 29.61 -3.10 -3.76
CA LYS A 436 30.19 -2.85 -5.08
C LYS A 436 30.20 -4.17 -5.85
N ASN A 437 29.75 -4.15 -7.10
CA ASN A 437 29.62 -5.34 -7.96
C ASN A 437 28.59 -6.38 -7.49
N ARG A 438 27.79 -6.12 -6.44
CA ARG A 438 26.78 -7.05 -5.89
C ARG A 438 25.37 -6.47 -5.90
N ARG A 439 25.10 -5.47 -6.76
CA ARG A 439 23.81 -4.76 -6.77
C ARG A 439 23.38 -4.30 -8.17
N ILE A 440 22.09 -4.39 -8.41
CA ILE A 440 21.41 -3.86 -9.60
C ILE A 440 20.10 -3.19 -9.16
N THR A 441 19.67 -2.14 -9.88
CA THR A 441 18.34 -1.54 -9.69
C THR A 441 17.59 -1.49 -11.01
N ALA A 442 16.50 -2.24 -11.11
CA ALA A 442 15.56 -2.20 -12.22
C ALA A 442 14.40 -1.26 -11.87
N THR A 443 14.22 -0.19 -12.65
CA THR A 443 13.13 0.76 -12.45
C THR A 443 12.14 0.77 -13.60
N VAL A 444 10.84 0.87 -13.30
CA VAL A 444 9.77 0.86 -14.33
C VAL A 444 9.94 1.97 -15.38
N TYR A 445 10.59 3.07 -15.02
CA TYR A 445 10.81 4.22 -15.89
C TYR A 445 12.16 4.18 -16.64
N LYS A 446 13.05 3.21 -16.38
CA LYS A 446 14.42 3.20 -16.95
C LYS A 446 14.40 3.37 -18.46
N LEU A 447 13.55 2.62 -19.15
CA LEU A 447 13.55 2.49 -20.60
C LEU A 447 12.35 3.17 -21.28
N ASN A 448 11.64 4.07 -20.59
CA ASN A 448 10.45 4.73 -21.13
C ASN A 448 10.72 5.88 -22.11
N GLY A 449 11.99 6.23 -22.34
CA GLY A 449 12.40 7.23 -23.33
C GLY A 449 12.17 8.70 -22.93
N GLN A 450 11.66 8.97 -21.72
CA GLN A 450 11.38 10.33 -21.25
C GLN A 450 12.61 10.98 -20.63
N GLU A 451 12.93 12.20 -21.08
CA GLU A 451 13.88 13.06 -20.39
C GLU A 451 13.23 13.70 -19.17
N THR A 452 14.04 14.07 -18.18
CA THR A 452 13.53 14.63 -16.93
C THR A 452 14.39 15.81 -16.50
N PRO A 453 13.84 16.76 -15.73
CA PRO A 453 14.63 17.88 -15.19
C PRO A 453 15.81 17.42 -14.32
N TYR A 454 15.79 16.17 -13.87
CA TYR A 454 16.75 15.60 -12.93
C TYR A 454 17.90 14.85 -13.60
N ASN A 455 17.79 14.52 -14.90
CA ASN A 455 18.82 13.75 -15.64
C ASN A 455 19.19 14.44 -16.96
N LYS A 456 20.50 14.52 -17.28
CA LYS A 456 20.98 14.96 -18.59
C LYS A 456 20.95 13.78 -19.58
N GLY A 457 19.96 13.75 -20.46
CA GLY A 457 19.75 12.70 -21.46
C GLY A 457 19.06 11.44 -20.92
N LYS A 458 18.95 10.40 -21.76
CA LYS A 458 18.20 9.16 -21.44
C LYS A 458 18.94 8.18 -20.50
N GLY A 459 20.23 8.39 -20.22
CA GLY A 459 21.00 7.55 -19.31
C GLY A 459 21.22 6.11 -19.78
N TYR A 460 21.13 5.84 -21.09
CA TYR A 460 21.37 4.51 -21.63
C TYR A 460 22.87 4.25 -21.78
N ASN A 461 23.32 3.06 -21.37
CA ASN A 461 24.64 2.55 -21.71
C ASN A 461 24.81 2.52 -23.24
N LYS A 462 25.90 3.14 -23.70
CA LYS A 462 26.21 3.31 -25.14
C LYS A 462 26.66 2.01 -25.80
N ASP A 463 27.16 1.07 -25.01
CA ASP A 463 27.72 -0.21 -25.45
C ASP A 463 26.62 -1.26 -25.70
N ILE A 464 25.41 -1.04 -25.18
CA ILE A 464 24.26 -1.91 -25.43
C ILE A 464 23.57 -1.50 -26.73
N LYS A 465 23.55 -2.41 -27.71
CA LYS A 465 22.91 -2.23 -29.02
C LYS A 465 21.88 -3.34 -29.30
N PRO A 466 20.79 -3.03 -30.03
CA PRO A 466 20.39 -1.70 -30.49
C PRO A 466 19.97 -0.79 -29.32
N HIS A 467 19.92 0.52 -29.54
CA HIS A 467 19.29 1.42 -28.57
C HIS A 467 17.79 1.11 -28.45
N PRO A 468 17.17 1.38 -27.28
CA PRO A 468 15.73 1.17 -27.06
C PRO A 468 14.88 1.73 -28.20
N SER A 469 14.15 0.84 -28.89
CA SER A 469 13.26 1.18 -29.99
C SER A 469 12.10 2.05 -29.51
N LYS A 470 11.46 2.79 -30.44
CA LYS A 470 10.28 3.60 -30.10
C LYS A 470 9.13 2.74 -29.56
N SER A 471 8.98 1.51 -30.08
CA SER A 471 7.97 0.57 -29.61
C SER A 471 8.23 0.15 -28.17
N LEU A 472 9.49 -0.23 -27.84
CA LEU A 472 9.89 -0.57 -26.48
C LEU A 472 9.70 0.60 -25.52
N GLN A 473 10.10 1.81 -25.93
CA GLN A 473 9.91 3.03 -25.13
C GLN A 473 8.43 3.31 -24.87
N SER A 474 7.55 3.09 -25.86
CA SER A 474 6.09 3.26 -25.71
C SER A 474 5.49 2.30 -24.67
N VAL A 475 5.92 1.03 -24.69
CA VAL A 475 5.52 0.04 -23.68
C VAL A 475 6.03 0.43 -22.29
N GLY A 476 7.31 0.82 -22.19
CA GLY A 476 7.89 1.31 -20.93
C GLY A 476 7.20 2.58 -20.40
N LEU A 477 6.78 3.48 -21.29
CA LEU A 477 6.03 4.68 -20.92
C LEU A 477 4.67 4.32 -20.33
N THR A 478 3.91 3.48 -21.04
CA THR A 478 2.59 2.99 -20.60
C THR A 478 2.67 2.32 -19.23
N ALA A 479 3.68 1.47 -19.02
CA ALA A 479 3.96 0.82 -17.75
C ALA A 479 4.29 1.86 -16.65
N SER A 480 5.21 2.80 -16.92
CA SER A 480 5.64 3.80 -15.94
C SER A 480 4.55 4.81 -15.53
N GLU A 481 3.57 5.05 -16.41
CA GLU A 481 2.41 5.91 -16.16
C GLU A 481 1.22 5.17 -15.54
N THR A 482 1.34 3.87 -15.27
CA THR A 482 0.27 3.10 -14.64
C THR A 482 0.02 3.64 -13.23
N PRO A 483 -1.22 3.99 -12.86
CA PRO A 483 -1.57 4.39 -11.51
C PRO A 483 -1.28 3.30 -10.49
N THR A 484 -1.22 3.70 -9.23
CA THR A 484 -1.12 2.77 -8.10
C THR A 484 -2.52 2.38 -7.66
N THR A 485 -3.04 1.29 -8.22
CA THR A 485 -4.38 0.73 -7.94
C THR A 485 -4.27 -0.77 -7.65
N LEU A 486 -5.37 -1.35 -7.13
CA LEU A 486 -5.55 -2.80 -6.95
C LEU A 486 -6.73 -3.31 -7.80
N TRP A 487 -6.95 -2.68 -8.94
CA TRP A 487 -7.98 -3.02 -9.93
C TRP A 487 -7.61 -2.41 -11.28
N TRP A 488 -8.27 -2.89 -12.33
CA TRP A 488 -8.15 -2.35 -13.69
C TRP A 488 -9.36 -1.52 -14.06
N ASP A 489 -9.16 -0.24 -14.35
CA ASP A 489 -10.21 0.60 -14.93
C ASP A 489 -10.29 0.45 -16.46
N LYS A 490 -11.29 1.09 -17.08
CA LYS A 490 -11.50 1.03 -18.54
C LYS A 490 -10.28 1.56 -19.33
N THR A 491 -9.58 2.55 -18.78
CA THR A 491 -8.36 3.11 -19.38
C THR A 491 -7.21 2.12 -19.28
N ASP A 492 -7.10 1.41 -18.16
CA ASP A 492 -6.07 0.39 -17.95
C ASP A 492 -6.20 -0.76 -18.94
N ILE A 493 -7.43 -1.24 -19.12
CA ILE A 493 -7.75 -2.31 -20.08
C ILE A 493 -7.46 -1.84 -21.51
N ALA A 494 -7.95 -0.65 -21.89
CA ALA A 494 -7.74 -0.10 -23.22
C ALA A 494 -6.25 0.13 -23.56
N LYS A 495 -5.43 0.45 -22.56
CA LYS A 495 -3.98 0.63 -22.72
C LYS A 495 -3.17 -0.67 -22.57
N ASN A 496 -3.82 -1.81 -22.30
CA ASN A 496 -3.17 -3.08 -22.02
C ASN A 496 -2.10 -2.96 -20.90
N ARG A 497 -2.44 -2.27 -19.81
CA ARG A 497 -1.47 -1.95 -18.74
C ARG A 497 -0.89 -3.18 -18.05
N MET A 498 -1.67 -4.23 -17.87
CA MET A 498 -1.19 -5.48 -17.28
C MET A 498 -0.04 -6.10 -18.10
N GLU A 499 -0.24 -6.39 -19.39
CA GLU A 499 0.80 -7.01 -20.21
C GLU A 499 1.99 -6.06 -20.45
N THR A 500 1.75 -4.75 -20.60
CA THR A 500 2.84 -3.77 -20.76
C THR A 500 3.70 -3.66 -19.50
N LEU A 501 3.13 -3.81 -18.30
CA LEU A 501 3.90 -3.88 -17.05
C LEU A 501 4.78 -5.12 -16.99
N ILE A 502 4.25 -6.30 -17.35
CA ILE A 502 5.01 -7.55 -17.38
C ILE A 502 6.15 -7.44 -18.41
N ALA A 503 5.84 -7.01 -19.63
CA ALA A 503 6.84 -6.79 -20.67
C ALA A 503 7.92 -5.80 -20.22
N CYS A 504 7.51 -4.72 -19.54
CA CYS A 504 8.43 -3.72 -19.00
C CYS A 504 9.38 -4.30 -17.96
N GLY A 505 8.89 -5.14 -17.04
CA GLY A 505 9.77 -5.89 -16.14
C GLY A 505 10.76 -6.74 -16.91
N GLN A 506 10.29 -7.51 -17.91
CA GLN A 506 11.13 -8.44 -18.66
C GLN A 506 12.28 -7.75 -19.40
N PHE A 507 11.98 -6.74 -20.23
CA PHE A 507 13.03 -6.06 -20.99
C PHE A 507 13.91 -5.17 -20.11
N THR A 508 13.42 -4.72 -18.95
CA THR A 508 14.25 -3.95 -18.00
C THR A 508 15.23 -4.88 -17.29
N ALA A 509 14.80 -6.06 -16.86
CA ALA A 509 15.71 -7.08 -16.31
C ALA A 509 16.78 -7.47 -17.34
N CYS A 510 16.39 -7.72 -18.59
CA CYS A 510 17.32 -7.98 -19.69
C CYS A 510 18.39 -6.89 -19.80
N TYR A 511 17.95 -5.63 -19.85
CA TYR A 511 18.85 -4.49 -20.00
C TYR A 511 19.79 -4.31 -18.81
N GLU A 512 19.27 -4.35 -17.59
CA GLU A 512 20.07 -4.13 -16.37
C GLU A 512 21.07 -5.27 -16.12
N LEU A 513 20.74 -6.51 -16.50
CA LEU A 513 21.68 -7.63 -16.45
C LEU A 513 22.83 -7.45 -17.46
N MET A 514 22.52 -6.98 -18.69
CA MET A 514 23.55 -6.66 -19.68
C MET A 514 24.46 -5.53 -19.17
N ASP A 515 23.88 -4.45 -18.64
CA ASP A 515 24.59 -3.30 -18.10
C ASP A 515 25.54 -3.73 -16.98
N TYR A 516 25.03 -4.52 -16.04
CA TYR A 516 25.79 -5.08 -14.93
C TYR A 516 26.96 -5.97 -15.38
N ILE A 517 26.77 -6.87 -16.36
CA ILE A 517 27.85 -7.71 -16.88
C ILE A 517 28.94 -6.84 -17.53
N LEU A 518 28.56 -5.78 -18.24
CA LEU A 518 29.53 -4.85 -18.82
C LEU A 518 30.29 -4.06 -17.75
N GLU A 519 29.63 -3.66 -16.66
CA GLU A 519 30.29 -3.02 -15.52
C GLU A 519 31.29 -3.98 -14.83
N LEU A 520 30.90 -5.23 -14.60
CA LEU A 520 31.78 -6.26 -14.04
C LEU A 520 33.04 -6.48 -14.88
N LYS A 521 32.90 -6.49 -16.21
CA LYS A 521 34.04 -6.64 -17.13
C LYS A 521 34.96 -5.43 -17.17
N LYS A 522 34.42 -4.23 -16.91
CA LYS A 522 35.20 -2.98 -16.88
C LYS A 522 35.95 -2.78 -15.57
N ASP A 523 35.47 -3.37 -14.48
CA ASP A 523 36.14 -3.27 -13.17
C ASP A 523 37.26 -4.31 -13.06
N GLU A 524 38.50 -3.86 -13.17
CA GLU A 524 39.71 -4.69 -12.98
C GLU A 524 39.75 -5.35 -11.59
N ASN A 525 39.01 -4.80 -10.62
CA ASN A 525 38.90 -5.32 -9.26
C ASN A 525 37.58 -6.08 -9.02
N SER A 526 36.90 -6.55 -10.06
CA SER A 526 35.66 -7.32 -9.93
C SER A 526 35.82 -8.64 -9.17
N GLY A 527 37.04 -9.18 -9.11
CA GLY A 527 37.33 -10.46 -8.45
C GLY A 527 36.91 -11.68 -9.28
N ILE A 528 36.47 -11.47 -10.53
CA ILE A 528 36.09 -12.54 -11.47
C ILE A 528 37.34 -12.97 -12.25
N THR A 529 37.64 -14.27 -12.23
CA THR A 529 38.80 -14.85 -12.93
C THR A 529 38.42 -15.54 -14.24
N ASP A 530 37.16 -15.90 -14.41
CA ASP A 530 36.64 -16.57 -15.61
C ASP A 530 35.30 -15.93 -16.01
N TYR A 531 35.24 -15.44 -17.25
CA TYR A 531 34.08 -14.76 -17.82
C TYR A 531 33.27 -15.65 -18.76
N THR A 532 33.64 -16.92 -18.98
CA THR A 532 33.01 -17.81 -19.97
C THR A 532 31.49 -17.91 -19.82
N GLU A 533 31.01 -18.11 -18.59
CA GLU A 533 29.58 -18.22 -18.28
C GLU A 533 28.87 -16.87 -18.31
N LEU A 534 29.60 -15.78 -18.00
CA LEU A 534 29.08 -14.41 -18.13
C LEU A 534 28.94 -14.01 -19.60
N ASP A 535 29.87 -14.42 -20.46
CA ASP A 535 29.81 -14.22 -21.91
C ASP A 535 28.64 -15.00 -22.52
N THR A 536 28.46 -16.25 -22.08
CA THR A 536 27.32 -17.09 -22.49
C THR A 536 26.00 -16.45 -22.10
N LEU A 537 25.84 -16.01 -20.86
CA LEU A 537 24.66 -15.27 -20.41
C LEU A 537 24.48 -13.97 -21.21
N TYR A 538 25.53 -13.17 -21.38
CA TYR A 538 25.48 -11.91 -22.12
C TYR A 538 25.00 -12.11 -23.57
N ASN A 539 25.48 -13.15 -24.26
CA ASN A 539 25.05 -13.47 -25.61
C ASN A 539 23.55 -13.84 -25.68
N ALA A 540 23.05 -14.56 -24.67
CA ALA A 540 21.62 -14.86 -24.56
C ALA A 540 20.79 -13.58 -24.31
N LEU A 541 21.25 -12.72 -23.39
CA LEU A 541 20.62 -11.42 -23.12
C LEU A 541 20.61 -10.53 -24.36
N GLU A 542 21.70 -10.47 -25.13
CA GLU A 542 21.78 -9.65 -26.34
C GLU A 542 20.80 -10.12 -27.43
N LYS A 543 20.63 -11.44 -27.56
CA LYS A 543 19.63 -12.03 -28.46
C LYS A 543 18.21 -11.64 -28.05
N ASP A 544 17.89 -11.77 -26.77
CA ASP A 544 16.57 -11.41 -26.22
C ASP A 544 16.34 -9.89 -26.31
N TRP A 545 17.37 -9.08 -26.08
CA TRP A 545 17.31 -7.63 -26.22
C TRP A 545 16.95 -7.21 -27.65
N LYS A 546 17.54 -7.87 -28.66
CA LYS A 546 17.16 -7.69 -30.08
C LYS A 546 15.69 -8.08 -30.32
N ALA A 547 15.22 -9.16 -29.71
CA ALA A 547 13.82 -9.59 -29.80
C ALA A 547 12.85 -8.58 -29.14
N PHE A 548 13.15 -8.08 -27.94
CA PHE A 548 12.36 -7.05 -27.25
C PHE A 548 12.29 -5.75 -28.06
N ASN A 549 13.38 -5.34 -28.69
CA ASN A 549 13.36 -4.14 -29.53
C ASN A 549 12.47 -4.29 -30.77
N LYS A 550 12.31 -5.51 -31.30
CA LYS A 550 11.43 -5.83 -32.43
C LYS A 550 9.97 -5.99 -32.00
N SER A 551 9.70 -6.74 -30.94
CA SER A 551 8.36 -7.02 -30.41
C SER A 551 8.40 -7.03 -28.87
N PRO A 552 8.16 -5.90 -28.18
CA PRO A 552 8.37 -5.80 -26.74
C PRO A 552 7.56 -6.79 -25.89
N LEU A 553 6.43 -7.30 -26.39
CA LEU A 553 5.56 -8.24 -25.67
C LEU A 553 5.86 -9.72 -25.95
N TRP A 554 6.87 -10.04 -26.78
CA TRP A 554 7.08 -11.40 -27.29
C TRP A 554 7.15 -12.49 -26.20
N LEU A 555 7.75 -12.18 -25.05
CA LEU A 555 7.91 -13.15 -23.97
C LEU A 555 6.62 -13.29 -23.15
N VAL A 556 5.86 -12.21 -22.96
CA VAL A 556 4.51 -12.27 -22.37
C VAL A 556 3.62 -13.18 -23.21
N ASP A 557 3.62 -12.98 -24.53
CA ASP A 557 2.83 -13.78 -25.48
C ASP A 557 3.22 -15.26 -25.49
N LYS A 558 4.50 -15.57 -25.25
CA LYS A 558 5.00 -16.95 -25.14
C LYS A 558 4.57 -17.64 -23.85
N LEU A 559 4.39 -16.88 -22.76
CA LEU A 559 4.11 -17.42 -21.43
C LEU A 559 2.62 -17.57 -21.13
N LYS A 560 1.76 -16.75 -21.75
CA LYS A 560 0.31 -16.79 -21.53
C LYS A 560 -0.34 -18.08 -22.00
#